data_AF-A0AAD1MQF9-F1
#
_entry.id   AF-A0AAD1MQF9-F1
#
_cell.length_a   1.000
_cell.length_b   1.000
_cell.length_c   1.000
_cell.angle_alpha   90.00
_cell.angle_beta   90.00
_cell.angle_gamma   90.00
#
_symmetry.space_group_name_H-M   'P 1'
#
loop_
_entity.id
_entity.type
_entity.pdbx_description
1 polymer ?
#
loop_
_entity_poly.entity_id
_entity_poly.type
_entity_poly.pdbx_seq_one_letter_code
_entity_poly.pdbx_strand_id
1 'polypeptide(L)'
;MERVVNDLTVDEWAALKAAWNGCAYCGATDGTMQRDCVMAISRGGRYTLDNVVPACASCNTSKCNDEVTGWMRRKRLDERRFLTRYVEIRGALLQGRESAQTPTGERRVVEQTRTLAGKSPPLAGEEREGN
;
A
#
# COMPACT_ATOMS: atom_id res chain seq x y z
N MET A 1 -25.82 7.56 14.79
CA MET A 1 -24.64 8.30 14.29
C MET A 1 -23.50 7.30 14.25
N GLU A 2 -23.00 6.96 13.06
CA GLU A 2 -21.90 5.99 12.92
C GLU A 2 -20.60 6.61 13.47
N ARG A 3 -19.84 5.82 14.23
CA ARG A 3 -18.58 6.28 14.84
C ARG A 3 -17.60 6.64 13.72
N VAL A 4 -17.19 7.92 13.65
CA VAL A 4 -16.14 8.36 12.73
C VAL A 4 -14.84 7.63 13.12
N VAL A 5 -14.28 6.91 12.16
CA VAL A 5 -13.01 6.18 12.36
C VAL A 5 -11.88 7.18 12.19
N ASN A 6 -11.07 7.30 13.24
CA ASN A 6 -9.89 8.15 13.30
C ASN A 6 -8.77 7.34 13.96
N ASP A 7 -8.04 6.59 13.13
CA ASP A 7 -7.02 5.65 13.58
C ASP A 7 -5.65 5.91 12.95
N LEU A 8 -5.48 7.03 12.22
CA LEU A 8 -4.19 7.42 11.68
C LEU A 8 -3.18 7.69 12.80
N THR A 9 -2.16 6.85 12.88
CA THR A 9 -1.09 6.94 13.87
C THR A 9 -0.03 7.98 13.48
N VAL A 10 0.83 8.34 14.44
CA VAL A 10 1.97 9.25 14.21
C VAL A 10 2.96 8.65 13.21
N ASP A 11 3.22 7.35 13.31
CA ASP A 11 4.17 6.64 12.44
C ASP A 11 3.63 6.52 11.01
N GLU A 12 2.35 6.20 10.84
CA GLU A 12 1.69 6.22 9.54
C GLU A 12 1.72 7.61 8.90
N TRP A 13 1.52 8.66 9.70
CA TRP A 13 1.66 10.03 9.21
C TRP A 13 3.09 10.34 8.76
N ALA A 14 4.10 9.90 9.51
CA ALA A 14 5.50 10.05 9.11
C ALA A 14 5.79 9.29 7.80
N ALA A 15 5.28 8.06 7.66
CA ALA A 15 5.40 7.25 6.47
C ALA A 15 4.72 7.89 5.25
N LEU A 16 3.52 8.47 5.41
CA LEU A 16 2.84 9.22 4.36
C LEU A 16 3.66 10.42 3.89
N LYS A 17 4.19 11.24 4.82
CA LYS A 17 5.06 12.37 4.46
C LYS A 17 6.29 11.92 3.69
N ALA A 18 6.95 10.85 4.14
CA ALA A 18 8.14 10.31 3.48
C ALA A 18 7.82 9.76 2.08
N ALA A 19 6.73 9.01 1.93
CA ALA A 19 6.33 8.41 0.65
C ALA A 19 5.94 9.46 -0.39
N TRP A 20 5.24 10.52 0.02
CA TRP A 20 4.87 11.61 -0.89
C TRP A 20 6.02 12.57 -1.18
N ASN A 21 6.91 12.79 -0.20
CA ASN A 21 8.04 13.71 -0.29
C ASN A 21 7.65 15.13 -0.74
N GLY A 22 6.56 15.65 -0.20
CA GLY A 22 5.99 16.95 -0.55
C GLY A 22 4.47 16.95 -0.48
N CYS A 23 3.87 18.05 -0.91
CA CYS A 23 2.43 18.18 -1.09
C CYS A 23 1.95 17.19 -2.15
N ALA A 24 0.99 16.35 -1.81
CA ALA A 24 0.43 15.34 -2.71
C ALA A 24 -0.20 15.95 -3.98
N TYR A 25 -0.62 17.20 -3.91
CA TYR A 25 -1.33 17.88 -4.99
C TYR A 25 -0.41 18.69 -5.91
N CYS A 26 0.29 19.70 -5.37
CA CYS A 26 1.13 20.58 -6.18
C CYS A 26 2.61 20.17 -6.21
N GLY A 27 3.03 19.20 -5.41
CA GLY A 27 4.43 18.76 -5.32
C GLY A 27 5.37 19.70 -4.56
N ALA A 28 4.86 20.81 -4.01
CA ALA A 28 5.64 21.73 -3.19
C ALA A 28 6.25 21.00 -1.98
N THR A 29 7.54 21.23 -1.72
CA THR A 29 8.29 20.61 -0.62
C THR A 29 8.58 21.58 0.53
N ASP A 30 8.28 22.85 0.32
CA ASP A 30 8.44 23.92 1.28
C ASP A 30 7.26 24.00 2.27
N GLY A 31 7.57 24.46 3.48
CA GLY A 31 6.59 24.67 4.54
C GLY A 31 6.11 23.39 5.23
N THR A 32 5.20 23.57 6.18
CA THR A 32 4.64 22.46 6.97
C THR A 32 3.52 21.76 6.21
N MET A 33 3.62 20.43 6.09
CA MET A 33 2.56 19.61 5.51
C MET A 33 1.43 19.39 6.52
N GLN A 34 0.21 19.65 6.08
CA GLN A 34 -1.04 19.37 6.78
C GLN A 34 -1.60 18.02 6.34
N ARG A 35 -2.44 17.41 7.18
CA ARG A 35 -3.17 16.19 6.84
C ARG A 35 -4.47 16.58 6.16
N ASP A 36 -4.60 16.23 4.89
CA ASP A 36 -5.84 16.41 4.14
C ASP A 36 -6.47 15.06 3.83
N CYS A 37 -7.80 15.00 3.92
CA CYS A 37 -8.56 13.80 3.59
C CYS A 37 -8.96 13.86 2.10
N VAL A 38 -8.53 12.87 1.32
CA VAL A 38 -8.82 12.77 -0.12
C VAL A 38 -10.34 12.78 -0.35
N MET A 39 -11.08 11.95 0.38
CA MET A 39 -12.51 12.10 0.59
C MET A 39 -12.75 12.92 1.87
N ALA A 40 -13.42 14.07 1.76
CA ALA A 40 -13.70 14.92 2.91
C ALA A 40 -14.57 14.20 3.96
N ILE A 41 -14.32 14.46 5.25
CA ILE A 41 -15.10 13.88 6.36
C ILE A 41 -16.59 14.22 6.25
N SER A 42 -16.90 15.46 5.85
CA SER A 42 -18.27 15.93 5.59
C SER A 42 -19.00 15.16 4.46
N ARG A 43 -18.26 14.39 3.67
CA ARG A 43 -18.75 13.55 2.56
C ARG A 43 -18.57 12.05 2.84
N GLY A 44 -18.35 11.66 4.10
CA GLY A 44 -18.21 10.26 4.51
C GLY A 44 -16.77 9.74 4.55
N GLY A 45 -15.77 10.60 4.32
CA GLY A 45 -14.37 10.25 4.49
C GLY A 45 -13.99 9.95 5.95
N ARG A 46 -12.90 9.20 6.13
CA ARG A 46 -12.35 8.79 7.44
C ARG A 46 -10.94 9.32 7.62
N TYR A 47 -10.50 9.43 8.87
CA TYR A 47 -9.17 9.95 9.19
C TYR A 47 -8.20 8.78 9.41
N THR A 48 -7.86 8.14 8.31
CA THR A 48 -7.24 6.81 8.23
C THR A 48 -6.03 6.87 7.28
N LEU A 49 -5.13 5.88 7.38
CA LEU A 49 -3.93 5.77 6.53
C LEU A 49 -4.26 5.77 5.03
N ASP A 50 -5.38 5.18 4.64
CA ASP A 50 -5.78 5.04 3.25
C ASP A 50 -6.45 6.29 2.66
N ASN A 51 -6.94 7.23 3.48
CA ASN A 51 -7.66 8.42 3.02
C ASN A 51 -6.89 9.74 3.25
N VAL A 52 -5.86 9.75 4.09
CA VAL A 52 -5.10 10.97 4.41
C VAL A 52 -3.86 11.10 3.52
N VAL A 53 -3.61 12.32 3.02
CA VAL A 53 -2.40 12.69 2.28
C VAL A 53 -1.77 13.98 2.84
N PRO A 54 -0.46 14.20 2.66
CA PRO A 54 0.17 15.47 3.00
C PRO A 54 -0.20 16.56 1.99
N ALA A 55 -0.60 17.72 2.47
CA ALA A 55 -0.93 18.88 1.63
C ALA A 55 -0.33 20.16 2.21
N CYS A 56 0.15 21.06 1.36
CA CYS A 56 0.53 22.40 1.79
C CYS A 56 -0.72 23.22 2.18
N ALA A 57 -0.53 24.28 2.98
CA ALA A 57 -1.63 25.12 3.48
C ALA A 57 -2.50 25.71 2.35
N SER A 58 -1.89 26.14 1.25
CA SER A 58 -2.59 26.69 0.09
C SER A 58 -3.50 25.65 -0.58
N CYS A 59 -2.99 24.43 -0.81
CA CYS A 59 -3.78 23.37 -1.43
C CYS A 59 -4.89 22.87 -0.51
N ASN A 60 -4.58 22.60 0.77
CA ASN A 60 -5.56 22.12 1.73
C ASN A 60 -6.73 23.11 1.90
N THR A 61 -6.41 24.40 2.06
CA THR A 61 -7.42 25.46 2.17
C THR A 61 -8.24 25.59 0.88
N SER A 62 -7.57 25.55 -0.28
CA SER A 62 -8.24 25.68 -1.57
C SER A 62 -9.13 24.49 -1.92
N LYS A 63 -8.77 23.26 -1.49
CA LYS A 63 -9.61 22.07 -1.68
C LYS A 63 -10.80 22.10 -0.72
N CYS A 64 -10.56 22.45 0.54
CA CYS A 64 -11.58 22.43 1.57
C CYS A 64 -12.31 21.07 1.55
N ASN A 65 -13.63 21.09 1.36
CA ASN A 65 -14.46 19.90 1.30
C ASN A 65 -14.71 19.39 -0.13
N ASP A 66 -14.17 20.04 -1.15
CA ASP A 66 -14.42 19.68 -2.55
C ASP A 66 -13.93 18.26 -2.87
N GLU A 67 -14.61 17.61 -3.81
CA GLU A 67 -14.18 16.33 -4.35
C GLU A 67 -12.82 16.50 -5.06
N VAL A 68 -11.87 15.61 -4.74
CA VAL A 68 -10.45 15.80 -5.06
C VAL A 68 -10.21 15.94 -6.56
N THR A 69 -10.81 15.09 -7.40
CA THR A 69 -10.54 15.09 -8.84
C THR A 69 -11.18 16.30 -9.53
N GLY A 70 -12.42 16.65 -9.17
CA GLY A 70 -13.10 17.85 -9.62
C GLY A 70 -12.38 19.13 -9.21
N TRP A 71 -11.85 19.19 -7.98
CA TRP A 71 -11.01 20.30 -7.53
C TRP A 71 -9.68 20.37 -8.29
N MET A 72 -8.97 19.25 -8.45
CA MET A 72 -7.71 19.19 -9.20
C MET A 72 -7.89 19.66 -10.66
N ARG A 73 -8.95 19.21 -11.33
CA ARG A 73 -9.30 19.66 -12.69
C ARG A 73 -9.51 21.17 -12.75
N ARG A 74 -10.26 21.76 -11.81
CA ARG A 74 -10.46 23.22 -11.72
C ARG A 74 -9.15 23.97 -11.46
N LYS A 75 -8.25 23.42 -10.66
CA LYS A 75 -6.92 23.99 -10.38
C LYS A 75 -5.88 23.72 -11.47
N ARG A 76 -6.24 22.94 -12.50
CA ARG A 76 -5.33 22.50 -13.58
C ARG A 76 -4.09 21.75 -13.04
N LEU A 77 -4.29 20.96 -11.99
CA LEU A 77 -3.26 20.07 -11.44
C LEU A 77 -3.24 18.73 -12.18
N ASP A 78 -2.14 17.99 -12.05
CA ASP A 78 -1.96 16.68 -12.67
C ASP A 78 -2.70 15.59 -11.88
N GLU A 79 -3.99 15.44 -12.18
CA GLU A 79 -4.87 14.43 -11.59
C GLU A 79 -4.35 13.00 -11.80
N ARG A 80 -3.83 12.69 -13.00
CA ARG A 80 -3.37 11.33 -13.32
C ARG A 80 -2.18 10.95 -12.47
N ARG A 81 -1.21 11.86 -12.31
CA ARG A 81 -0.05 11.65 -11.45
C ARG A 81 -0.47 11.43 -9.99
N PHE A 82 -1.40 12.24 -9.49
CA PHE A 82 -1.93 12.07 -8.14
C PHE A 82 -2.57 10.70 -7.94
N LEU A 83 -3.52 10.31 -8.80
CA LEU A 83 -4.26 9.05 -8.66
C LEU A 83 -3.34 7.83 -8.72
N THR A 84 -2.38 7.83 -9.66
CA THR A 84 -1.39 6.76 -9.81
C THR A 84 -0.58 6.59 -8.52
N ARG A 85 0.02 7.70 -8.06
CA ARG A 85 0.87 7.70 -6.86
C ARG A 85 0.08 7.40 -5.59
N TYR A 86 -1.17 7.86 -5.51
CA TYR A 86 -2.06 7.60 -4.38
C TYR A 86 -2.35 6.09 -4.23
N VAL A 87 -2.65 5.40 -5.34
CA VAL A 87 -2.86 3.94 -5.32
C VAL A 87 -1.58 3.20 -4.93
N GLU A 88 -0.43 3.57 -5.50
CA GLU A 88 0.87 2.96 -5.21
C GLU A 88 1.25 3.09 -3.72
N ILE A 89 1.23 4.31 -3.19
CA ILE A 89 1.61 4.59 -1.80
C ILE A 89 0.64 3.90 -0.84
N ARG A 90 -0.67 4.00 -1.09
CA ARG A 90 -1.67 3.33 -0.24
C ARG A 90 -1.44 1.82 -0.21
N GLY A 91 -1.20 1.21 -1.37
CA GLY A 91 -0.92 -0.23 -1.47
C GLY A 91 0.30 -0.62 -0.64
N ALA A 92 1.40 0.11 -0.79
CA ALA A 92 2.64 -0.16 -0.07
C ALA A 92 2.48 0.00 1.46
N LEU A 93 1.81 1.05 1.92
CA LEU A 93 1.67 1.32 3.35
C LEU A 93 0.67 0.36 4.04
N LEU A 94 -0.43 -0.01 3.38
CA LEU A 94 -1.37 -0.99 3.93
C LEU A 94 -0.75 -2.40 4.04
N GLN A 95 0.00 -2.83 3.03
CA GLN A 95 0.74 -4.10 3.09
C GLN A 95 1.76 -4.11 4.25
N GLY A 96 2.45 -2.98 4.48
CA GLY A 96 3.34 -2.81 5.62
C GLY A 96 2.62 -2.92 6.97
N ARG A 97 1.42 -2.33 7.09
CA ARG A 97 0.59 -2.39 8.30
C ARG A 97 0.14 -3.82 8.63
N GLU A 98 -0.33 -4.57 7.64
CA GLU A 98 -0.74 -5.98 7.80
C GLU A 98 0.43 -6.88 8.22
N SER A 99 1.59 -6.68 7.59
CA SER A 99 2.82 -7.43 7.90
C SER A 99 3.28 -7.18 9.35
N ALA A 100 3.16 -5.95 9.85
CA ALA A 100 3.48 -5.60 11.23
C ALA A 100 2.48 -6.14 12.26
N GLN A 101 1.23 -6.40 11.84
CA GLN A 101 0.15 -6.91 12.71
C GLN A 101 0.05 -8.43 12.72
N THR A 102 0.80 -9.14 11.88
CA THR A 102 0.85 -10.60 11.91
C THR A 102 1.55 -11.04 13.20
N PRO A 103 0.88 -11.78 14.11
CA PRO A 103 1.54 -12.28 15.30
C PRO A 103 2.69 -13.21 14.89
N THR A 104 3.89 -12.89 15.35
CA THR A 104 5.07 -13.75 15.24
C THR A 104 4.81 -15.02 16.05
N GLY A 105 4.20 -16.02 15.41
CA GLY A 105 3.70 -17.19 16.12
C GLY A 105 3.31 -18.36 15.24
N GLU A 106 3.86 -18.51 14.04
CA GLU A 106 3.83 -19.80 13.32
C GLU A 106 5.02 -19.88 12.36
N ARG A 107 6.17 -20.19 12.93
CA ARG A 107 7.33 -20.64 12.16
C ARG A 107 7.02 -22.07 11.71
N ARG A 108 6.33 -22.25 10.58
CA ARG A 108 6.25 -23.57 9.94
C ARG A 108 7.64 -23.92 9.41
N VAL A 109 8.40 -24.64 10.22
CA VAL A 109 9.61 -25.34 9.76
C VAL A 109 9.14 -26.37 8.73
N VAL A 110 9.31 -26.08 7.45
CA VAL A 110 9.20 -27.11 6.42
C VAL A 110 10.55 -27.83 6.42
N GLU A 111 10.73 -28.74 7.38
CA GLU A 111 11.85 -29.67 7.38
C GLU A 111 11.56 -30.71 6.29
N GLN A 112 12.02 -30.43 5.06
CA GLN A 112 12.11 -31.47 4.04
C GLN A 112 13.34 -32.32 4.34
N THR A 113 13.12 -33.39 5.08
CA THR A 113 14.09 -34.46 5.31
C THR A 113 14.52 -35.03 3.97
N ARG A 114 15.82 -34.85 3.72
CA ARG A 114 16.57 -35.50 2.65
C ARG A 114 16.68 -36.99 3.00
N THR A 115 15.87 -37.85 2.36
CA THR A 115 16.11 -39.31 2.41
C THR A 115 16.83 -39.74 1.14
N LEU A 116 18.14 -39.97 1.28
CA LEU A 116 18.91 -40.83 0.39
C LEU A 116 18.56 -42.29 0.74
N ALA A 117 18.04 -43.05 -0.22
CA ALA A 117 18.08 -44.51 -0.19
C ALA A 117 18.26 -45.01 -1.63
N GLY A 118 19.46 -45.53 -1.92
CA GLY A 118 19.79 -46.18 -3.17
C GLY A 118 19.43 -47.67 -3.19
N LYS A 119 19.69 -48.26 -4.37
CA LYS A 119 19.87 -49.69 -4.74
C LYS A 119 18.63 -50.58 -4.99
N SER A 120 18.27 -50.66 -6.29
CA SER A 120 18.18 -51.83 -7.24
C SER A 120 17.84 -53.24 -6.71
N PRO A 121 17.17 -54.15 -7.48
CA PRO A 121 17.70 -54.69 -8.76
C PRO A 121 16.61 -55.19 -9.78
N PRO A 122 16.88 -56.16 -10.69
CA PRO A 122 16.72 -55.98 -12.14
C PRO A 122 15.48 -56.71 -12.73
N LEU A 123 15.11 -56.40 -13.98
CA LEU A 123 14.32 -57.32 -14.80
C LEU A 123 15.15 -57.71 -16.02
N ALA A 124 15.31 -59.01 -16.16
CA ALA A 124 16.12 -59.72 -17.14
C ALA A 124 15.28 -60.18 -18.35
N GLY A 125 15.97 -60.39 -19.49
CA GLY A 125 15.57 -61.24 -20.63
C GLY A 125 14.57 -60.61 -21.60
N GLU A 126 14.62 -60.73 -22.93
CA GLU A 126 15.35 -61.55 -23.91
C GLU A 126 15.25 -60.76 -25.23
N GLU A 127 16.34 -60.37 -25.89
CA GLU A 127 17.00 -61.12 -26.98
C GLU A 127 16.03 -61.74 -28.00
N ARG A 128 15.92 -61.10 -29.18
CA ARG A 128 15.58 -61.77 -30.44
C ARG A 128 16.58 -61.33 -31.51
N GLU A 129 17.60 -62.16 -31.68
CA GLU A 129 18.23 -62.38 -32.98
C GLU A 129 17.28 -63.20 -33.86
N GLY A 130 17.33 -62.99 -35.17
CA GLY A 130 16.67 -63.89 -36.12
C GLY A 130 16.54 -63.36 -37.55
N ASN A 131 17.65 -63.44 -38.28
CA ASN A 131 17.80 -63.59 -39.74
C ASN A 131 17.46 -62.42 -40.67
#